data_AF-A0A7K5UHL1-F1
#
_entry.id   AF-A0A7K5UHL1-F1
#
_cell.length_a   1.000
_cell.length_b   1.000
_cell.length_c   1.000
_cell.angle_alpha   90.00
_cell.angle_beta   90.00
_cell.angle_gamma   90.00
#
_symmetry.space_group_name_H-M   'P 1'
#
loop_
_entity.id
_entity.type
_entity.pdbx_description
1 polymer ?
#
loop_
_entity_poly.entity_id
_entity_poly.type
_entity_poly.pdbx_seq_one_letter_code
_entity_poly.pdbx_strand_id
1 'polypeptide(L)'
;LCTAAARGDREEVRKLLDAGVDPNATNCFGRTPLQVMMLGSPRVAELLLQRGADPNRPDPSTGCFPAHDAARAGFLETLAA
;
A
#
# COMPACT_ATOMS: atom_id res chain seq x y z
N LEU A 1 -8.60 -3.88 4.57
CA LEU A 1 -7.59 -3.70 3.50
C LEU A 1 -6.17 -3.64 4.04
N CYS A 2 -5.86 -2.68 4.93
CA CYS A 2 -4.54 -2.53 5.58
C CYS A 2 -3.97 -3.84 6.17
N THR A 3 -4.76 -4.63 6.91
CA THR A 3 -4.31 -5.90 7.49
C THR A 3 -3.94 -6.94 6.44
N ALA A 4 -4.69 -7.03 5.33
CA ALA A 4 -4.40 -7.95 4.23
C ALA A 4 -3.13 -7.52 3.48
N ALA A 5 -2.97 -6.21 3.26
CA ALA A 5 -1.77 -5.63 2.66
C ALA A 5 -0.53 -5.94 3.51
N ALA A 6 -0.59 -5.76 4.83
CA ALA A 6 0.52 -6.04 5.75
C ALA A 6 0.92 -7.52 5.80
N ARG A 7 -0.02 -8.42 5.49
CA ARG A 7 0.24 -9.87 5.37
C ARG A 7 0.77 -10.29 4.00
N GLY A 8 0.80 -9.39 3.01
CA GLY A 8 1.14 -9.74 1.63
C GLY A 8 0.07 -10.59 0.93
N ASP A 9 -1.14 -10.66 1.50
CA ASP A 9 -2.21 -11.53 1.00
C ASP A 9 -2.94 -10.88 -0.19
N ARG A 10 -2.40 -11.11 -1.39
CA ARG A 10 -2.91 -10.51 -2.63
C ARG A 10 -4.37 -10.86 -2.91
N GLU A 11 -4.78 -12.10 -2.66
CA GLU A 11 -6.14 -12.55 -2.96
C GLU A 11 -7.15 -11.85 -2.03
N GLU A 12 -6.82 -11.71 -0.76
CA GLU A 12 -7.66 -10.98 0.19
C GLU A 12 -7.69 -9.48 -0.12
N VAL A 13 -6.55 -8.88 -0.48
CA VAL A 13 -6.49 -7.49 -0.95
C VAL A 13 -7.40 -7.28 -2.17
N ARG A 14 -7.37 -8.21 -3.14
CA ARG A 14 -8.22 -8.15 -4.33
C ARG A 14 -9.70 -8.23 -3.98
N LYS A 15 -10.11 -9.20 -3.16
CA LYS A 15 -11.51 -9.34 -2.73
C LYS A 15 -12.03 -8.08 -2.05
N LEU A 16 -11.23 -7.49 -1.17
CA LEU A 16 -11.60 -6.27 -0.47
C LEU A 16 -11.74 -5.08 -1.41
N LEU A 17 -10.83 -4.93 -2.37
CA LEU A 17 -10.91 -3.87 -3.38
C LEU A 17 -12.09 -4.09 -4.34
N ASP A 18 -12.37 -5.33 -4.73
CA ASP A 18 -13.52 -5.68 -5.58
C ASP A 18 -14.86 -5.47 -4.83
N ALA A 19 -14.86 -5.54 -3.49
CA ALA A 19 -15.99 -5.18 -2.64
C ALA A 19 -16.23 -3.66 -2.52
N GLY A 20 -15.43 -2.83 -3.21
CA GLY A 20 -15.57 -1.37 -3.20
C GLY A 20 -14.92 -0.69 -1.99
N VAL A 21 -14.02 -1.38 -1.28
CA VAL A 21 -13.24 -0.75 -0.21
C VAL A 21 -12.31 0.30 -0.82
N ASP A 22 -12.32 1.50 -0.25
CA ASP A 22 -11.42 2.57 -0.67
C ASP A 22 -9.94 2.13 -0.50
N PRO A 23 -9.14 2.10 -1.59
CA PRO A 23 -7.72 1.75 -1.55
C PRO A 23 -6.88 2.75 -0.72
N ASN A 24 -7.40 3.93 -0.43
CA ASN A 24 -6.77 4.94 0.40
C ASN A 24 -7.27 4.94 1.86
N ALA A 25 -8.17 4.01 2.22
CA ALA A 25 -8.72 3.92 3.57
C ALA A 25 -7.60 3.66 4.59
N THR A 26 -7.48 4.56 5.56
CA THR A 26 -6.46 4.49 6.58
C THR A 26 -6.84 3.54 7.72
N ASN A 27 -5.86 2.87 8.31
CA ASN A 27 -6.05 2.12 9.55
C ASN A 27 -6.16 3.04 10.78
N CYS A 28 -6.25 2.46 11.98
CA CYS A 28 -6.29 3.19 13.25
C CYS A 28 -5.05 4.05 13.55
N PHE A 29 -3.95 3.85 12.82
CA PHE A 29 -2.73 4.67 12.90
C PHE A 29 -2.68 5.77 11.83
N GLY A 30 -3.76 5.95 11.06
CA GLY A 30 -3.80 6.91 9.96
C GLY A 30 -2.99 6.49 8.73
N ARG A 31 -2.55 5.22 8.65
CA ARG A 31 -1.73 4.72 7.54
C ARG A 31 -2.57 4.08 6.45
N THR A 32 -2.22 4.34 5.19
CA THR A 32 -2.87 3.72 4.02
C THR A 32 -2.39 2.28 3.83
N PRO A 33 -3.14 1.44 3.07
CA PRO A 33 -2.74 0.08 2.78
C PRO A 33 -1.39 0.00 2.07
N LEU A 34 -1.08 0.98 1.22
CA LEU A 34 0.19 1.07 0.50
C LEU A 34 1.37 1.34 1.45
N GLN A 35 1.15 2.05 2.56
CA GLN A 35 2.19 2.31 3.57
C GLN A 35 2.46 1.12 4.48
N VAL A 36 1.45 0.29 4.73
CA VAL A 36 1.57 -0.86 5.64
C VAL A 36 1.76 -2.18 4.92
N MET A 37 1.76 -2.19 3.59
CA MET A 37 1.88 -3.44 2.83
C MET A 37 3.20 -4.16 3.12
N MET A 38 3.19 -5.48 2.99
CA MET A 38 4.39 -6.29 3.15
C MET A 38 5.47 -5.83 2.16
N LEU A 39 6.58 -5.33 2.70
CA LEU A 39 7.78 -5.03 1.94
C LEU A 39 8.24 -6.30 1.21
N GLY A 40 8.47 -6.21 -0.11
CA GLY A 40 8.78 -7.37 -0.95
C GLY A 40 7.57 -8.07 -1.57
N SER A 41 6.36 -7.53 -1.44
CA SER A 41 5.18 -7.96 -2.19
C SER A 41 4.82 -6.97 -3.30
N PRO A 42 5.59 -6.90 -4.40
CA PRO A 42 5.34 -5.94 -5.49
C PRO A 42 3.95 -6.10 -6.11
N ARG A 43 3.40 -7.32 -6.08
CA ARG A 43 2.07 -7.61 -6.65
C ARG A 43 0.93 -7.00 -5.81
N VAL A 44 1.14 -6.82 -4.51
CA VAL A 44 0.18 -6.11 -3.64
C VAL A 44 0.27 -4.61 -3.90
N ALA A 45 1.49 -4.08 -4.08
CA ALA A 45 1.72 -2.69 -4.44
C ALA A 45 1.04 -2.34 -5.79
N GLU A 46 1.34 -3.12 -6.83
CA GLU A 46 0.74 -2.98 -8.16
C GLU A 46 -0.79 -3.01 -8.09
N LEU A 47 -1.36 -3.97 -7.36
CA LEU A 47 -2.81 -4.08 -7.23
C LEU A 47 -3.42 -2.87 -6.53
N LEU A 48 -2.80 -2.35 -5.47
CA LEU A 48 -3.27 -1.15 -4.79
C LEU A 48 -3.18 0.08 -5.70
N LEU A 49 -2.06 0.25 -6.41
CA LEU A 49 -1.85 1.35 -7.36
C LEU A 49 -2.86 1.29 -8.53
N GLN A 50 -3.08 0.11 -9.11
CA GLN A 50 -4.08 -0.11 -10.17
C GLN A 50 -5.50 0.24 -9.74
N ARG A 51 -5.82 0.14 -8.45
CA ARG A 51 -7.13 0.54 -7.91
C ARG A 51 -7.19 2.01 -7.48
N GLY A 52 -6.11 2.78 -7.64
CA GLY A 52 -6.06 4.21 -7.32
C GLY A 52 -5.54 4.54 -5.93
N ALA A 53 -4.72 3.66 -5.33
CA ALA A 53 -3.98 4.02 -4.12
C ALA A 53 -2.99 5.15 -4.43
N ASP A 54 -2.94 6.16 -3.55
CA ASP A 54 -2.06 7.32 -3.70
C ASP A 54 -0.69 7.07 -3.04
N PRO A 55 0.41 6.97 -3.82
CA PRO A 55 1.76 6.81 -3.29
C PRO A 55 2.36 8.09 -2.70
N ASN A 56 1.69 9.23 -2.85
CA ASN A 56 2.14 10.53 -2.35
C ASN A 56 1.45 10.95 -1.06
N ARG A 57 0.67 10.05 -0.44
CA ARG A 57 0.13 10.33 0.91
C ARG A 57 1.23 10.23 1.96
N PRO A 58 1.52 11.29 2.73
CA PRO A 58 2.51 11.23 3.79
C PRO A 58 2.00 10.35 4.94
N ASP A 59 2.92 9.63 5.57
CA ASP A 59 2.67 8.90 6.81
C ASP A 59 2.43 9.93 7.93
N PRO A 60 1.33 9.84 8.68
CA PRO A 60 1.01 10.84 9.70
C PRO A 60 1.93 10.76 10.94
N SER A 61 2.66 9.67 11.13
CA SER A 61 3.55 9.47 12.28
C SER A 61 5.00 9.88 12.00
N THR A 62 5.49 9.68 10.77
CA THR A 62 6.87 9.98 10.38
C THR A 62 6.99 11.15 9.42
N GLY A 63 5.90 11.54 8.75
CA GLY A 63 5.91 12.51 7.65
C GLY A 63 6.53 11.97 6.35
N CYS A 64 6.98 10.72 6.34
CA CYS A 64 7.60 10.10 5.16
C CYS A 64 6.56 9.68 4.14
N PHE A 65 6.89 9.79 2.86
CA PHE A 65 6.01 9.31 1.79
C PHE A 65 6.31 7.83 1.50
N PRO A 66 5.30 7.01 1.16
CA PRO A 66 5.50 5.60 0.83
C PRO A 66 6.50 5.41 -0.32
N ALA A 67 6.58 6.37 -1.25
CA ALA A 67 7.61 6.40 -2.29
C ALA A 67 9.05 6.49 -1.73
N HIS A 68 9.26 7.24 -0.64
CA HIS A 68 10.56 7.32 0.04
C HIS A 68 10.90 6.00 0.77
N ASP A 69 9.92 5.33 1.36
CA ASP A 69 10.14 4.04 2.03
C ASP A 69 10.39 2.91 1.02
N ALA A 70 9.71 2.91 -0.13
CA ALA A 70 9.99 1.99 -1.24
C ALA A 70 11.42 2.20 -1.80
N ALA A 71 11.85 3.46 -1.95
CA ALA A 71 13.22 3.79 -2.34
C ALA A 71 14.26 3.37 -1.29
N ARG A 72 13.99 3.61 0.00
CA ARG A 72 14.86 3.25 1.13
C ARG A 72 15.02 1.74 1.29
N ALA A 73 13.98 0.97 0.97
CA ALA A 73 13.96 -0.48 1.07
C ALA A 73 14.44 -1.20 -0.22
N GLY A 74 14.86 -0.46 -1.25
CA GLY A 74 15.41 -1.03 -2.49
C GLY A 74 14.36 -1.58 -3.46
N PHE A 75 13.07 -1.30 -3.26
CA PHE A 75 11.97 -1.79 -4.10
C PHE A 75 11.66 -0.84 -5.26
N LEU A 76 12.68 -0.50 -6.05
CA LEU A 76 12.57 0.39 -7.23
C LEU A 76 11.48 -0.09 -8.21
N GLU A 77 11.24 -1.41 -8.31
CA GLU A 77 10.19 -1.96 -9.18
C GLU A 77 8.77 -1.55 -8.77
N THR A 78 8.54 -1.21 -7.49
CA THR A 78 7.22 -0.74 -7.02
C THR A 78 6.91 0.72 -7.36
N LEU A 79 7.93 1.50 -7.73
CA LEU A 79 7.81 2.91 -8.14
C LEU A 79 7.64 3.09 -9.65
N ALA A 80 7.88 2.04 -10.44
CA ALA A 80 7.87 2.07 -11.90
C ALA A 80 6.51 1.68 -12.52
N ALA A 81 5.49 1.40 -11.71
CA ALA A 81 4.16 0.97 -12.15
C ALA A 81 3.18 2.15 -12.28
#